data_AF-A0A3D0SQD7-F1
#
_entry.id   AF-A0A3D0SQD7-F1
#
_cell.length_a   1.000
_cell.length_b   1.000
_cell.length_c   1.000
_cell.angle_alpha   90.00
_cell.angle_beta   90.00
_cell.angle_gamma   90.00
#
_symmetry.space_group_name_H-M   'P 1'
#
loop_
_entity.id
_entity.type
_entity.pdbx_description
1 polymer ?
#
loop_
_entity_poly.entity_id
_entity_poly.type
_entity_poly.pdbx_seq_one_letter_code
_entity_poly.pdbx_strand_id
1 'polypeptide(L)'
;MAASSAPDSKNADFNKLAQNFSKIIEQSQRVLQEFLKRQEGGDQLPIMDPAIISKSFQELFDKLLKNPDPLIDAQVNFWKNYLDLWQATAQRMQGKESKPLIEPPPGDKRFKDE
;
A
#
# COMPACT_ATOMS: atom_id res chain seq x y z
N MET A 1 30.77 -3.13 -36.55
CA MET A 1 30.20 -1.77 -36.45
C MET A 1 28.79 -1.85 -37.02
N ALA A 2 27.69 -1.37 -36.46
CA ALA A 2 27.27 -0.64 -35.25
C ALA A 2 25.72 -0.73 -35.30
N ALA A 3 24.87 -0.55 -34.31
CA ALA A 3 24.91 -0.24 -32.89
C ALA A 3 23.63 -0.88 -32.31
N SER A 4 23.72 -1.50 -31.13
CA SER A 4 22.55 -1.94 -30.38
C SER A 4 22.08 -0.76 -29.54
N SER A 5 21.03 -0.07 -29.95
CA SER A 5 20.36 0.95 -29.14
C SER A 5 19.33 0.27 -28.24
N ALA A 6 19.71 0.02 -26.99
CA ALA A 6 18.80 -0.40 -25.93
C ALA A 6 17.73 0.70 -25.73
N PRO A 7 16.45 0.35 -25.54
CA PRO A 7 15.40 1.33 -25.34
C PRO A 7 15.52 1.98 -23.95
N ASP A 8 15.28 3.28 -23.88
CA ASP A 8 15.17 4.11 -22.67
C ASP A 8 14.00 3.67 -21.76
N SER A 9 14.06 2.47 -21.19
CA SER A 9 12.94 1.86 -20.44
C SER A 9 12.63 2.59 -19.13
N LYS A 10 13.65 3.10 -18.43
CA LYS A 10 13.49 3.72 -17.10
C LYS A 10 12.54 4.92 -17.13
N ASN A 11 12.65 5.81 -18.12
CA ASN A 11 11.83 7.02 -18.19
C ASN A 11 10.39 6.75 -18.67
N ALA A 12 10.20 5.74 -19.53
CA ALA A 12 8.89 5.32 -20.00
C ALA A 12 8.02 4.74 -18.85
N ASP A 13 8.65 4.06 -17.89
CA ASP A 13 7.97 3.48 -16.73
C ASP A 13 7.57 4.51 -15.68
N PHE A 14 8.38 5.55 -15.43
CA PHE A 14 8.02 6.63 -14.50
C PHE A 14 6.79 7.42 -14.97
N ASN A 15 6.67 7.70 -16.27
CA ASN A 15 5.51 8.40 -16.80
C ASN A 15 4.22 7.60 -16.67
N LYS A 16 4.27 6.27 -16.91
CA LYS A 16 3.11 5.39 -16.69
C LYS A 16 2.74 5.29 -15.22
N LEU A 17 3.74 5.20 -14.35
CA LEU A 17 3.55 5.20 -12.91
C LEU A 17 2.87 6.50 -12.45
N ALA A 18 3.38 7.66 -12.88
CA ALA A 18 2.77 8.96 -12.59
C ALA A 18 1.32 9.05 -13.10
N GLN A 19 1.03 8.58 -14.32
CA GLN A 19 -0.34 8.52 -14.85
C GLN A 19 -1.26 7.62 -14.02
N ASN A 20 -0.77 6.48 -13.54
CA ASN A 20 -1.53 5.60 -12.67
C ASN A 20 -1.79 6.25 -11.30
N PHE A 21 -0.80 6.95 -10.73
CA PHE A 21 -1.01 7.72 -9.50
C PHE A 21 -2.04 8.83 -9.66
N SER A 22 -2.01 9.58 -10.77
CA SER A 22 -3.05 10.58 -11.05
C SER A 22 -4.45 9.97 -11.07
N LYS A 23 -4.63 8.83 -11.75
CA LYS A 23 -5.91 8.10 -11.76
C LYS A 23 -6.34 7.65 -10.37
N ILE A 24 -5.41 7.14 -9.56
CA ILE A 24 -5.68 6.75 -8.18
C ILE A 24 -6.15 7.98 -7.39
N ILE A 25 -5.49 9.11 -7.51
CA ILE A 25 -5.86 10.36 -6.81
C ILE A 25 -7.27 10.80 -7.22
N GLU A 26 -7.58 10.82 -8.52
CA GLU A 26 -8.92 11.18 -9.02
C GLU A 26 -10.02 10.27 -8.47
N GLN A 27 -9.78 8.94 -8.47
CA GLN A 27 -10.74 7.99 -7.92
C GLN A 27 -10.88 8.15 -6.40
N SER A 28 -9.79 8.40 -5.69
CA SER A 28 -9.77 8.64 -4.24
C SER A 28 -10.60 9.87 -3.87
N GLN A 29 -10.45 10.97 -4.62
CA GLN A 29 -11.23 12.19 -4.42
C GLN A 29 -12.73 11.94 -4.59
N ARG A 30 -13.12 11.17 -5.62
CA ARG A 30 -14.52 10.82 -5.84
C ARG A 30 -15.11 10.01 -4.68
N VAL A 31 -14.38 8.99 -4.21
CA VAL A 31 -14.82 8.15 -3.08
C VAL A 31 -14.96 9.00 -1.81
N LEU A 32 -14.01 9.91 -1.54
CA LEU A 32 -14.08 10.81 -0.39
C LEU A 32 -15.29 11.74 -0.48
N GLN A 33 -15.57 12.33 -1.65
CA GLN A 33 -16.76 13.18 -1.85
C GLN A 33 -18.07 12.40 -1.62
N GLU A 34 -18.17 11.17 -2.15
CA GLU A 34 -19.33 10.33 -1.94
C GLU A 34 -19.48 9.93 -0.45
N PHE A 35 -18.38 9.70 0.26
CA PHE A 35 -18.39 9.43 1.70
C PHE A 35 -18.91 10.64 2.51
N LEU A 36 -18.38 11.84 2.25
CA LEU A 36 -18.81 13.06 2.95
C LEU A 36 -20.29 13.36 2.71
N LYS A 37 -20.76 13.22 1.46
CA LYS A 37 -22.18 13.40 1.12
C LYS A 37 -23.10 12.42 1.84
N ARG A 38 -22.64 11.19 2.11
CA ARG A 38 -23.39 10.20 2.91
C ARG A 38 -23.40 10.56 4.39
N GLN A 39 -22.31 11.13 4.90
CA GLN A 39 -22.19 11.52 6.32
C GLN A 39 -23.10 12.71 6.67
N GLU A 40 -23.35 13.64 5.74
CA GLU A 40 -24.33 14.72 5.88
C GLU A 40 -25.78 14.21 6.07
N GLY A 41 -26.07 13.00 5.58
CA GLY A 41 -27.41 12.39 5.56
C GLY A 41 -27.86 11.69 6.86
N GLY A 42 -27.05 11.71 7.92
CA GLY A 42 -27.49 11.28 9.27
C GLY A 42 -26.74 10.10 9.89
N ASP A 43 -25.84 9.44 9.16
CA ASP A 43 -24.98 8.38 9.73
C ASP A 43 -23.65 8.98 10.22
N GLN A 44 -23.77 9.94 11.15
CA GLN A 44 -22.61 10.65 11.71
C GLN A 44 -21.84 9.70 12.62
N LEU A 45 -20.87 8.99 12.07
CA LEU A 45 -19.75 8.50 12.87
C LEU A 45 -19.15 9.74 13.56
N PRO A 46 -19.04 9.80 14.90
CA PRO A 46 -18.50 10.94 15.64
C PRO A 46 -16.97 11.09 15.49
N ILE A 47 -16.43 10.63 14.36
CA ILE A 47 -15.02 10.38 14.17
C ILE A 47 -14.53 11.35 13.10
N MET A 48 -14.04 12.49 13.59
CA MET A 48 -13.08 13.39 12.92
C MET A 48 -13.67 14.36 11.90
N ASP A 49 -13.23 15.62 11.99
CA ASP A 49 -13.59 16.70 11.07
C ASP A 49 -13.16 16.35 9.62
N PRO A 50 -14.09 16.32 8.65
CA PRO A 50 -13.80 16.14 7.22
C PRO A 50 -12.63 16.96 6.67
N ALA A 51 -12.43 18.18 7.16
CA ALA A 51 -11.34 19.04 6.74
C ALA A 51 -9.96 18.48 7.18
N ILE A 52 -9.89 17.86 8.36
CA ILE A 52 -8.66 17.24 8.87
C ILE A 52 -8.32 16.00 8.05
N ILE A 53 -9.33 15.19 7.69
CA ILE A 53 -9.15 13.99 6.86
C ILE A 53 -8.61 14.39 5.47
N SER A 54 -9.27 15.33 4.80
CA SER A 54 -8.86 15.78 3.46
C SER A 54 -7.45 16.37 3.45
N LYS A 55 -7.09 17.18 4.45
CA LYS A 55 -5.73 17.71 4.62
C LYS A 55 -4.68 16.60 4.82
N SER A 56 -4.98 15.59 5.64
CA SER A 56 -4.06 14.48 5.89
C SER A 56 -3.77 13.67 4.62
N PHE A 57 -4.79 13.44 3.79
CA PHE A 57 -4.61 12.81 2.48
C PHE A 57 -3.76 13.67 1.54
N GLN A 58 -4.00 15.00 1.48
CA GLN A 58 -3.18 15.91 0.66
C GLN A 58 -1.70 15.88 1.09
N GLU A 59 -1.43 15.96 2.40
CA GLU A 59 -0.06 15.90 2.93
C GLU A 59 0.63 14.56 2.62
N LEU A 60 -0.12 13.45 2.67
CA LEU A 60 0.37 12.14 2.26
C LEU A 60 0.77 12.13 0.79
N PHE A 61 -0.12 12.59 -0.11
CA PHE A 61 0.16 12.64 -1.54
C PHE A 61 1.36 13.55 -1.85
N ASP A 62 1.45 14.72 -1.23
CA ASP A 62 2.58 15.63 -1.39
C ASP A 62 3.90 14.98 -0.97
N LYS A 63 3.92 14.29 0.18
CA LYS A 63 5.13 13.57 0.63
C LYS A 63 5.51 12.44 -0.31
N LEU A 64 4.51 11.70 -0.81
CA LEU A 64 4.72 10.58 -1.72
C LEU A 64 5.25 11.03 -3.09
N LEU A 65 4.74 12.14 -3.62
CA LEU A 65 5.22 12.72 -4.88
C LEU A 65 6.63 13.31 -4.75
N LYS A 66 6.98 13.87 -3.58
CA LYS A 66 8.33 14.37 -3.30
C LYS A 66 9.35 13.27 -3.10
N ASN A 67 8.96 12.15 -2.49
CA ASN A 67 9.82 11.01 -2.25
C ASN A 67 9.04 9.69 -2.35
N PRO A 68 9.07 9.00 -3.50
CA PRO A 68 8.37 7.73 -3.67
C PRO A 68 9.15 6.53 -3.11
N ASP A 69 10.42 6.68 -2.74
CA ASP A 69 11.30 5.57 -2.33
C ASP A 69 10.71 4.73 -1.18
N PRO A 70 10.13 5.32 -0.10
CA PRO A 70 9.54 4.54 0.97
C PRO A 70 8.37 3.64 0.52
N LEU A 71 7.61 4.08 -0.48
CA LEU A 71 6.53 3.27 -1.05
C LEU A 71 7.10 2.12 -1.86
N ILE A 72 8.12 2.38 -2.67
CA ILE A 72 8.79 1.35 -3.48
C ILE A 72 9.39 0.28 -2.56
N ASP A 73 10.10 0.69 -1.51
CA ASP A 73 10.67 -0.20 -0.52
C ASP A 73 9.59 -1.03 0.18
N ALA A 74 8.48 -0.41 0.57
CA ALA A 74 7.34 -1.12 1.15
C ALA A 74 6.76 -2.16 0.18
N GLN A 75 6.64 -1.83 -1.11
CA GLN A 75 6.12 -2.75 -2.13
C GLN A 75 7.08 -3.92 -2.40
N VAL A 76 8.38 -3.67 -2.43
CA VAL A 76 9.41 -4.72 -2.58
C VAL A 76 9.42 -5.64 -1.36
N ASN A 77 9.41 -5.07 -0.15
CA ASN A 77 9.36 -5.84 1.09
C ASN A 77 8.08 -6.66 1.19
N PHE A 78 6.94 -6.13 0.74
CA PHE A 78 5.69 -6.87 0.68
C PHE A 78 5.82 -8.14 -0.17
N TRP A 79 6.34 -8.02 -1.40
CA TRP A 79 6.52 -9.17 -2.29
C TRP A 79 7.47 -10.22 -1.71
N LYS A 80 8.59 -9.76 -1.11
CA LYS A 80 9.53 -10.65 -0.43
C LYS A 80 8.86 -11.42 0.71
N ASN A 81 8.21 -10.70 1.62
CA ASN A 81 7.54 -11.31 2.78
C ASN A 81 6.44 -12.29 2.34
N TYR A 82 5.77 -12.01 1.23
CA TYR A 82 4.76 -12.90 0.67
C TYR A 82 5.36 -14.20 0.14
N LEU A 83 6.50 -14.14 -0.55
CA LEU A 83 7.24 -15.33 -1.00
C LEU A 83 7.75 -16.16 0.19
N ASP A 84 8.31 -15.50 1.21
CA ASP A 84 8.78 -16.16 2.43
C ASP A 84 7.63 -16.89 3.14
N LEU A 85 6.45 -16.26 3.22
CA LEU A 85 5.25 -16.86 3.80
C LEU A 85 4.77 -18.09 3.00
N TRP A 86 4.76 -17.99 1.68
CA TRP A 86 4.41 -19.09 0.80
C TRP A 86 5.38 -20.27 0.94
N GLN A 87 6.69 -19.99 1.00
CA GLN A 87 7.71 -21.01 1.20
C GLN A 87 7.55 -21.72 2.55
N ALA A 88 7.34 -20.97 3.63
CA ALA A 88 7.09 -21.53 4.96
C ALA A 88 5.83 -22.41 4.96
N THR A 89 4.77 -21.96 4.29
CA THR A 89 3.51 -22.72 4.15
C THR A 89 3.74 -24.04 3.40
N ALA A 90 4.46 -24.01 2.28
CA ALA A 90 4.78 -25.21 1.51
C ALA A 90 5.64 -26.21 2.32
N GLN A 91 6.58 -25.73 3.13
CA GLN A 91 7.36 -26.58 4.04
C GLN A 91 6.48 -27.25 5.09
N ARG A 92 5.55 -26.52 5.72
CA ARG A 92 4.58 -27.09 6.67
C ARG A 92 3.73 -28.18 6.03
N MET A 93 3.24 -27.94 4.81
CA MET A 93 2.46 -28.94 4.07
C MET A 93 3.25 -30.22 3.76
N GLN A 94 4.58 -30.12 3.63
CA GLN A 94 5.47 -31.29 3.46
C GLN A 94 5.81 -31.99 4.79
N GLY A 95 5.18 -31.60 5.90
CA GLY A 95 5.44 -32.15 7.22
C GLY A 95 6.74 -31.66 7.87
N LYS A 96 7.37 -30.61 7.33
CA LYS A 96 8.54 -29.99 7.96
C LYS A 96 8.07 -28.97 9.00
N GLU A 97 8.75 -28.95 10.15
CA GLU A 97 8.55 -27.87 11.11
C GLU A 97 9.03 -26.54 10.50
N SER A 98 8.15 -25.54 10.49
CA SER A 98 8.46 -24.19 10.05
C SER A 98 8.00 -23.21 11.12
N LYS A 99 8.96 -22.48 11.70
CA LYS A 99 8.70 -21.44 12.71
C LYS A 99 7.85 -20.32 12.10
N PRO A 100 7.02 -19.62 12.90
CA PRO A 100 6.31 -18.44 12.44
C PRO A 100 7.28 -17.44 11.80
N LEU A 101 6.99 -17.00 10.57
CA LEU A 101 7.83 -16.02 9.89
C LEU A 101 7.80 -14.66 10.61
N ILE A 102 6.68 -14.35 11.25
CA ILE A 102 6.48 -13.16 12.08
C ILE A 102 5.87 -13.64 13.40
N GLU A 103 6.52 -13.31 14.51
CA GLU A 103 5.96 -13.52 15.84
C GLU A 103 5.22 -12.25 16.29
N PRO A 104 4.01 -12.37 16.85
CA PRO A 104 3.29 -11.22 17.35
C PRO A 104 4.02 -10.59 18.54
N PRO A 105 3.91 -9.26 18.75
CA PRO A 105 4.46 -8.62 19.92
C PRO A 105 3.90 -9.24 21.23
N PRO A 106 4.72 -9.33 22.30
CA PRO A 106 4.23 -9.82 23.58
C PRO A 106 3.07 -8.96 24.07
N GLY A 107 1.91 -9.59 24.31
CA GLY A 107 0.69 -8.93 24.78
C GLY A 107 -0.31 -8.53 23.69
N ASP A 108 -0.08 -8.87 22.41
CA ASP A 108 -1.05 -8.66 21.35
C ASP A 108 -2.26 -9.59 21.50
N LYS A 109 -3.37 -9.04 22.01
CA LYS A 109 -4.61 -9.80 22.25
C LYS A 109 -5.28 -10.27 20.95
N ARG A 110 -4.90 -9.76 19.77
CA ARG A 110 -5.49 -10.16 18.48
C ARG A 110 -5.15 -11.59 18.07
N PHE A 111 -4.03 -12.11 18.57
CA PHE A 111 -3.51 -13.45 18.25
C PHE A 111 -3.57 -14.37 19.47
N LYS A 112 -4.43 -14.04 20.44
CA LYS A 112 -4.69 -14.89 21.59
C LYS A 112 -5.71 -15.93 21.16
N ASP A 113 -5.23 -17.07 20.68
CA ASP A 113 -6.06 -18.26 20.59
C ASP A 113 -6.31 -18.73 22.03
N GLU A 114 -7.58 -18.96 22.41
CA GLU A 114 -7.97 -19.46 23.74
C GLU A 114 -7.35 -20.82 24.06
#